data_AF-A0A645HE57-F1
#
_entry.id   AF-A0A645HE57-F1
#
_cell.length_a   1.000
_cell.length_b   1.000
_cell.length_c   1.000
_cell.angle_alpha   90.00
_cell.angle_beta   90.00
_cell.angle_gamma   90.00
#
_symmetry.space_group_name_H-M   'P 1'
#
loop_
_entity.id
_entity.type
_entity.pdbx_description
1 polymer ?
#
loop_
_entity_poly.entity_id
_entity_poly.type
_entity_poly.pdbx_seq_one_letter_code
_entity_poly.pdbx_strand_id
1 'polypeptide(L)'
;MAPGVKKHVKKKHKDFLKYLDNISDIINSPDYIGVNPNEPNSVEFIKIFDDIILVSVNLCTNTEQQYLYVSSLYDISNGKLQNRINSGRLKKIE
;
A
#
# COMPACT_ATOMS: atom_id res chain seq x y z
N MET A 1 -1.84 9.04 -28.01
CA MET A 1 -1.73 9.40 -26.57
C MET A 1 -0.95 10.70 -26.44
N ALA A 2 -1.52 11.71 -25.78
CA ALA A 2 -0.91 13.05 -25.69
C ALA A 2 0.40 13.03 -24.85
N PRO A 3 1.45 13.77 -25.26
CA PRO A 3 2.77 13.74 -24.61
C PRO A 3 2.75 14.21 -23.14
N GLY A 4 1.80 15.09 -22.76
CA GLY A 4 1.61 15.53 -21.38
C GLY A 4 1.15 14.42 -20.42
N VAL A 5 0.34 13.46 -20.91
CA VAL A 5 -0.14 12.33 -20.10
C VAL A 5 1.00 11.37 -19.81
N LYS A 6 1.87 11.08 -20.79
CA LYS A 6 3.08 10.25 -20.55
C LYS A 6 4.00 10.88 -19.50
N LYS A 7 4.18 12.21 -19.52
CA LYS A 7 5.00 12.93 -18.53
C LYS A 7 4.34 12.96 -17.14
N HIS A 8 3.01 13.07 -17.08
CA HIS A 8 2.24 12.97 -15.82
C HIS A 8 2.32 11.57 -15.22
N VAL A 9 2.12 10.52 -16.03
CA VAL A 9 2.16 9.12 -15.60
C VAL A 9 3.55 8.73 -15.12
N LYS A 10 4.63 9.07 -15.86
CA LYS A 10 6.02 8.80 -15.45
C LYS A 10 6.48 9.55 -14.19
N LYS A 11 5.88 10.71 -13.88
CA LYS A 11 6.29 11.54 -12.73
C LYS A 11 5.49 11.23 -11.46
N LYS A 12 4.35 10.56 -11.58
CA LYS A 12 3.38 10.35 -10.48
C LYS A 12 3.25 8.89 -10.06
N HIS A 13 3.54 7.94 -10.95
CA HIS A 13 3.75 6.55 -10.57
C HIS A 13 5.25 6.38 -10.39
N LYS A 14 5.73 6.55 -9.15
CA LYS A 14 7.06 6.06 -8.78
C LYS A 14 7.04 4.56 -9.03
N ASP A 15 8.20 4.06 -9.42
CA ASP A 15 8.44 2.72 -9.96
C ASP A 15 8.17 1.64 -8.89
N PHE A 16 6.90 1.48 -8.46
CA PHE A 16 6.51 0.61 -7.36
C PHE A 16 6.80 -0.86 -7.70
N LEU A 17 6.92 -1.16 -9.00
CA LEU A 17 7.30 -2.46 -9.52
C LEU A 17 8.67 -2.91 -8.99
N LYS A 18 9.58 -1.97 -8.67
CA LYS A 18 10.88 -2.32 -8.08
C LYS A 18 10.77 -2.90 -6.66
N TYR A 19 9.62 -2.75 -6.01
CA TYR A 19 9.35 -3.28 -4.67
C TYR A 19 8.53 -4.57 -4.67
N LEU A 20 8.27 -5.19 -5.83
CA LEU A 20 7.57 -6.48 -5.90
C LEU A 20 8.30 -7.55 -5.08
N ASP A 21 9.62 -7.61 -5.19
CA ASP A 21 10.46 -8.55 -4.43
C ASP A 21 10.53 -8.21 -2.93
N ASN A 22 10.12 -7.00 -2.54
CA ASN A 22 10.09 -6.55 -1.15
C ASN A 22 8.75 -6.80 -0.44
N ILE A 23 7.72 -7.35 -1.11
CA ILE A 23 6.40 -7.58 -0.49
C ILE A 23 6.51 -8.33 0.84
N SER A 24 7.29 -9.40 0.89
CA SER A 24 7.47 -10.19 2.12
C SER A 24 8.10 -9.36 3.24
N ASP A 25 9.08 -8.51 2.92
CA ASP A 25 9.74 -7.62 3.89
C ASP A 25 8.79 -6.50 4.38
N ILE A 26 7.95 -5.97 3.49
CA ILE A 26 6.92 -4.97 3.84
C ILE A 26 5.88 -5.56 4.79
N ILE A 27 5.45 -6.81 4.56
CA ILE A 27 4.46 -7.48 5.42
C ILE A 27 5.07 -7.88 6.77
N ASN A 28 6.30 -8.40 6.78
CA ASN A 28 6.94 -8.91 8.00
C ASN A 28 7.54 -7.81 8.89
N SER A 29 7.90 -6.67 8.32
CA SER A 29 8.52 -5.56 9.05
C SER A 29 8.05 -4.21 8.51
N PRO A 30 6.75 -3.89 8.65
CA PRO A 30 6.18 -2.59 8.28
C PRO A 30 6.56 -1.51 9.30
N ASP A 31 6.61 -0.26 8.85
CA ASP A 31 6.69 0.91 9.74
C ASP A 31 5.31 1.30 10.29
N TYR A 32 4.25 1.08 9.50
CA TYR A 32 2.87 1.36 9.89
C TYR A 32 1.92 0.26 9.43
N ILE A 33 0.89 0.01 10.24
CA ILE A 33 -0.21 -0.88 9.90
C ILE A 33 -1.53 -0.14 10.05
N GLY A 34 -2.49 -0.44 9.19
CA GLY A 34 -3.84 0.07 9.31
C GLY A 34 -4.87 -0.79 8.61
N VAL A 35 -6.08 -0.26 8.53
CA VAL A 35 -7.22 -0.89 7.86
C VAL A 35 -7.87 0.16 6.97
N ASN A 36 -8.25 -0.23 5.75
CA ASN A 36 -9.01 0.66 4.90
C ASN A 36 -10.49 0.64 5.35
N PRO A 37 -11.06 1.76 5.81
CA PRO A 37 -12.45 1.80 6.29
C PRO A 37 -13.48 1.44 5.21
N ASN A 38 -13.10 1.56 3.94
CA ASN A 38 -13.98 1.24 2.81
C ASN A 38 -13.84 -0.21 2.31
N GLU A 39 -12.82 -0.94 2.78
CA GLU A 39 -12.53 -2.31 2.34
C GLU A 39 -12.52 -3.22 3.59
N PRO A 40 -13.67 -3.79 3.97
CA PRO A 40 -13.73 -4.70 5.09
C PRO A 40 -12.85 -5.94 4.85
N ASN A 41 -12.34 -6.54 5.92
CA ASN A 41 -11.43 -7.70 5.87
C ASN A 41 -10.14 -7.45 5.08
N SER A 42 -9.63 -6.22 5.13
CA SER A 42 -8.33 -5.84 4.57
C SER A 42 -7.40 -5.28 5.64
N VAL A 43 -6.10 -5.43 5.43
CA VAL A 43 -5.05 -4.80 6.22
C VAL A 43 -4.10 -4.08 5.28
N GLU A 44 -3.71 -2.87 5.65
CA GLU A 44 -2.70 -2.07 4.96
C GLU A 44 -1.38 -2.14 5.73
N PHE A 45 -0.30 -2.52 5.06
CA PHE A 45 1.07 -2.50 5.53
C PHE A 45 1.81 -1.39 4.82
N ILE A 46 2.53 -0.56 5.55
CA ILE A 46 3.34 0.52 4.97
C ILE A 46 4.77 0.39 5.42
N LYS A 47 5.68 0.51 4.46
CA LYS A 47 7.13 0.58 4.70
C LYS A 47 7.72 1.80 3.99
N ILE A 48 8.65 2.45 4.66
CA ILE A 48 9.34 3.64 4.19
C ILE A 48 10.72 3.24 3.68
N PHE A 49 10.90 3.38 2.37
CA PHE A 49 12.20 3.33 1.70
C PHE A 49 12.57 4.76 1.24
N ASP A 50 13.16 4.91 0.06
CA ASP A 50 13.18 6.20 -0.66
C ASP A 50 11.76 6.64 -1.07
N ASP A 51 10.86 5.67 -1.20
CA ASP A 51 9.44 5.84 -1.46
C ASP A 51 8.63 5.26 -0.29
N ILE A 52 7.44 5.81 -0.03
CA ILE A 52 6.52 5.26 0.98
C ILE A 52 5.62 4.26 0.27
N ILE A 53 5.84 2.98 0.52
CA ILE A 53 5.13 1.89 -0.17
C ILE A 53 4.05 1.33 0.72
N LEU A 54 2.87 1.15 0.12
CA LEU A 54 1.73 0.52 0.75
C LEU A 54 1.45 -0.81 0.06
N VAL A 55 1.27 -1.85 0.87
CA VAL A 55 0.78 -3.17 0.46
C VAL A 55 -0.54 -3.44 1.18
N SER A 56 -1.59 -3.74 0.42
CA SER A 56 -2.87 -4.17 0.96
C SER A 56 -3.00 -5.69 0.86
N VAL A 57 -3.42 -6.32 1.96
CA VAL A 57 -3.75 -7.74 2.01
C VAL A 57 -5.24 -7.88 2.31
N ASN A 58 -5.96 -8.67 1.51
CA ASN A 58 -7.39 -8.89 1.65
C ASN A 58 -7.69 -10.37 1.86
N LEU A 59 -8.78 -10.64 2.60
CA LEU A 59 -9.36 -11.98 2.69
C LEU A 59 -10.27 -12.25 1.48
N CYS A 60 -9.97 -13.31 0.72
CA CYS A 60 -10.87 -13.86 -0.28
C CYS A 60 -11.96 -14.67 0.43
N THR A 61 -13.22 -14.26 0.28
CA THR A 61 -14.40 -14.92 0.89
C THR A 61 -15.37 -15.48 -0.14
N ASN A 62 -15.09 -15.25 -1.42
CA ASN A 62 -15.89 -15.61 -2.57
C ASN A 62 -15.53 -16.99 -3.15
N THR A 63 -14.79 -17.79 -2.40
CA THR A 63 -14.50 -19.20 -2.70
C THR A 63 -14.80 -20.07 -1.49
N GLU A 64 -14.94 -21.37 -1.69
CA GLU A 64 -15.20 -22.33 -0.60
C GLU A 64 -14.07 -22.34 0.46
N GLN A 65 -12.84 -21.99 0.04
CA GLN A 65 -11.68 -21.93 0.91
C GLN A 65 -11.24 -20.47 1.09
N GLN A 66 -11.29 -19.97 2.32
CA GLN A 66 -10.81 -18.63 2.62
C GLN A 66 -9.28 -18.56 2.58
N TYR A 67 -8.74 -17.55 1.88
CA TYR A 67 -7.29 -17.30 1.82
C TYR A 67 -6.98 -15.81 1.78
N LEU A 68 -5.80 -15.44 2.27
CA LEU A 68 -5.28 -14.07 2.20
C LEU A 68 -4.48 -13.89 0.91
N TYR A 69 -4.62 -12.73 0.28
CA TYR A 69 -3.84 -12.37 -0.90
C TYR A 69 -3.48 -10.88 -0.90
N VAL A 70 -2.37 -10.55 -1.54
CA VAL A 70 -1.98 -9.15 -1.78
C VAL A 70 -2.89 -8.57 -2.87
N SER A 71 -3.73 -7.62 -2.50
CA SER A 71 -4.73 -7.00 -3.38
C SER A 71 -4.20 -5.74 -4.06
N SER A 72 -3.19 -5.09 -3.48
CA SER A 72 -2.63 -3.84 -4.01
C SER A 72 -1.21 -3.61 -3.52
N LEU A 73 -0.39 -3.02 -4.40
CA LEU A 73 0.92 -2.47 -4.09
C LEU A 73 1.08 -1.15 -4.84
N TYR A 74 1.35 -0.05 -4.14
CA TYR A 74 1.61 1.26 -4.75
C TYR A 74 2.30 2.21 -3.78
N ASP A 75 2.93 3.26 -4.33
CA ASP A 75 3.50 4.34 -3.54
C ASP A 75 2.44 5.35 -3.09
N ILE A 76 2.63 5.91 -1.89
CA ILE A 76 1.84 7.03 -1.39
C ILE A 76 2.70 8.26 -1.15
N SER A 77 2.10 9.43 -1.25
CA SER A 77 2.77 10.68 -0.90
C SER A 77 2.87 10.85 0.62
N ASN A 78 3.87 11.60 1.08
CA ASN A 78 4.00 11.92 2.49
C ASN A 78 2.74 12.61 3.06
N GLY A 79 2.08 13.49 2.29
CA GLY A 79 0.82 14.09 2.71
C GLY A 79 -0.30 13.07 2.96
N LYS A 80 -0.39 12.00 2.14
CA LYS A 80 -1.35 10.91 2.38
C LYS A 80 -0.99 10.11 3.63
N LEU A 81 0.30 9.82 3.84
CA LEU A 81 0.78 9.13 5.04
C LEU A 81 0.38 9.91 6.30
N GLN A 82 0.74 11.19 6.37
CA GLN A 82 0.44 12.05 7.53
C GLN A 82 -1.06 12.16 7.80
N ASN A 83 -1.87 12.35 6.76
CA ASN A 83 -3.33 12.42 6.92
C ASN A 83 -3.91 11.13 7.53
N ARG A 84 -3.41 9.96 7.10
CA ARG A 84 -3.88 8.66 7.60
C ARG A 84 -3.39 8.35 9.02
N ILE A 85 -2.20 8.84 9.40
CA ILE A 85 -1.73 8.79 10.80
C ILE A 85 -2.63 9.69 11.67
N ASN A 86 -2.84 10.94 11.24
CA ASN A 86 -3.64 11.92 12.00
C ASN A 86 -5.11 11.49 12.16
N SER A 87 -5.66 10.78 11.18
CA SER A 87 -7.01 10.22 11.28
C SER A 87 -7.10 8.94 12.12
N GLY A 88 -5.99 8.43 12.64
CA GLY A 88 -5.91 7.16 13.35
C GLY A 88 -6.08 5.91 12.48
N ARG A 89 -6.12 6.06 11.15
CA ARG A 89 -6.23 4.92 10.21
C ARG A 89 -4.96 4.08 10.19
N LEU A 90 -3.81 4.74 10.32
CA LEU A 90 -2.50 4.09 10.42
C LEU A 90 -1.95 4.24 11.83
N LYS A 91 -1.41 3.14 12.34
CA LYS A 91 -0.68 3.08 13.61
C LYS A 91 0.77 2.71 13.30
N LYS A 92 1.69 3.39 13.96
CA LYS A 92 3.11 3.06 13.88
C LYS A 92 3.35 1.72 14.60
N ILE A 93 4.20 0.88 14.03
CA ILE A 93 4.70 -0.32 14.68
C ILE A 93 6.06 0.02 15.30
N GLU A 94 6.25 -0.43 16.54
CA GLU A 94 7.52 -0.31 17.29
C GLU A 94 8.25 -1.65 17.32
#